data_AF-A0A959EXP3-F1
#
_entry.id   AF-A0A959EXP3-F1
#
_cell.length_a   1.000
_cell.length_b   1.000
_cell.length_c   1.000
_cell.angle_alpha   90.00
_cell.angle_beta   90.00
_cell.angle_gamma   90.00
#
_symmetry.space_group_name_H-M   'P 1'
#
loop_
_entity.id
_entity.type
_entity.pdbx_description
1 polymer ?
#
loop_
_entity_poly.entity_id
_entity_poly.type
_entity_poly.pdbx_seq_one_letter_code
_entity_poly.pdbx_strand_id
1 'polypeptide(L)'
;MERPVHRLLLLCIAALLLSWPLRADTDHDQLLADASNQTYEKYEDVVAATKTLYDAGVDRRKIAVWLEEVVDQQIINTNDPVEIIGRSLVILAPYRTSQVAAGRSAREELGLDYETYGVIARMAWDAGVGQCEENANIVYGILKDAGVDENLRMVEVNGAHIFPVWGLADGADINDPSTWGPDALIVDSWYGGVLEPKDVEENWWFRNGDKDKKISDETRGFDEKAEPWVTKDKPAAAGSSMEEDCFIASSVFGTPLAPQVQALRRYRDQRLIRSAPGRW
;
A
#
# COMPACT_ATOMS: atom_id res chain seq x y z
N MET A 1 38.57 -2.00 -54.46
CA MET A 1 37.12 -1.95 -54.72
C MET A 1 36.41 -2.34 -53.43
N GLU A 2 36.13 -1.35 -52.60
CA GLU A 2 35.47 -1.55 -51.30
C GLU A 2 33.95 -1.51 -51.46
N ARG A 3 33.25 -2.35 -50.70
CA ARG A 3 31.88 -2.78 -50.97
C ARG A 3 30.85 -1.70 -50.56
N PRO A 4 30.07 -1.14 -51.49
CA PRO A 4 29.06 -0.10 -51.20
C PRO A 4 27.89 -0.57 -50.32
N VAL A 5 27.76 -1.88 -50.09
CA VAL A 5 26.65 -2.50 -49.36
C VAL A 5 26.65 -2.13 -47.86
N HIS A 6 27.82 -1.90 -47.25
CA HIS A 6 27.89 -1.59 -45.82
C HIS A 6 27.40 -0.18 -45.46
N ARG A 7 27.56 0.79 -46.36
CA ARG A 7 27.08 2.18 -46.12
C ARG A 7 25.56 2.27 -46.18
N LEU A 8 24.92 1.49 -47.04
CA LEU A 8 23.46 1.47 -47.15
C LEU A 8 22.81 0.84 -45.91
N LEU A 9 23.39 -0.26 -45.40
CA LEU A 9 22.89 -0.93 -44.20
C LEU A 9 23.00 -0.04 -42.95
N LEU A 10 24.11 0.67 -42.79
CA LEU A 10 24.30 1.63 -41.69
C LEU A 10 23.32 2.81 -41.78
N LEU A 11 23.03 3.30 -42.98
CA LEU A 11 22.03 4.35 -43.19
C LEU A 11 20.60 3.87 -42.89
N CYS A 12 20.26 2.62 -43.25
CA CYS A 12 18.96 2.04 -42.90
C CYS A 12 18.81 1.81 -41.39
N ILE A 13 19.86 1.36 -40.69
CA ILE A 13 19.85 1.20 -39.23
C ILE A 13 19.77 2.57 -38.54
N ALA A 14 20.53 3.57 -39.01
CA ALA A 14 20.45 4.93 -38.46
C ALA A 14 19.07 5.57 -38.71
N ALA A 15 18.49 5.39 -39.91
CA ALA A 15 17.13 5.86 -40.19
C ALA A 15 16.08 5.14 -39.34
N LEU A 16 16.23 3.82 -39.12
CA LEU A 16 15.36 3.04 -38.24
C LEU A 16 15.49 3.46 -36.78
N LEU A 17 16.71 3.72 -36.30
CA LEU A 17 16.97 4.19 -34.93
C LEU A 17 16.57 5.65 -34.72
N LEU A 18 16.59 6.47 -35.76
CA LEU A 18 16.07 7.86 -35.74
C LEU A 18 14.54 7.90 -35.94
N SER A 19 13.93 6.83 -36.47
CA SER A 19 12.47 6.69 -36.62
C SER A 19 11.80 5.85 -35.53
N TRP A 20 12.55 5.03 -34.78
CA TRP A 20 12.14 4.48 -33.49
C TRP A 20 12.16 5.65 -32.49
N PRO A 21 11.10 5.87 -31.72
CA PRO A 21 10.28 7.03 -31.93
C PRO A 21 10.47 7.96 -30.73
N LEU A 22 10.57 9.26 -31.00
CA LEU A 22 10.08 10.34 -30.13
C LEU A 22 8.54 10.29 -29.94
N ARG A 23 7.92 9.11 -30.06
CA ARG A 23 6.48 8.85 -30.12
C ARG A 23 6.00 8.00 -28.95
N ALA A 24 6.90 7.53 -28.08
CA ALA A 24 6.54 6.82 -26.85
C ALA A 24 5.99 7.80 -25.81
N ASP A 25 6.61 8.97 -25.63
CA ASP A 25 6.17 9.92 -24.59
C ASP A 25 4.84 10.60 -24.90
N THR A 26 4.47 10.76 -26.18
CA THR A 26 3.20 11.41 -26.56
C THR A 26 1.97 10.56 -26.24
N ASP A 27 2.15 9.25 -25.99
CA ASP A 27 1.05 8.35 -25.64
C ASP A 27 0.76 8.36 -24.13
N HIS A 28 1.80 8.47 -23.29
CA HIS A 28 1.65 8.39 -21.83
C HIS A 28 0.82 9.55 -21.25
N ASP A 29 1.06 10.78 -21.71
CA ASP A 29 0.31 11.94 -21.24
C ASP A 29 -1.15 11.91 -21.72
N GLN A 30 -1.41 11.36 -22.90
CA GLN A 30 -2.78 11.17 -23.41
C GLN A 30 -3.51 10.07 -22.62
N LEU A 31 -2.85 8.95 -22.32
CA LEU A 31 -3.42 7.87 -21.51
C LEU A 31 -3.79 8.37 -20.10
N LEU A 32 -2.91 9.16 -19.48
CA LEU A 32 -3.22 9.81 -18.20
C LEU A 32 -4.38 10.78 -18.31
N ALA A 33 -4.40 11.64 -19.34
CA ALA A 33 -5.52 12.56 -19.55
C ALA A 33 -6.85 11.82 -19.76
N ASP A 34 -6.83 10.73 -20.53
CA ASP A 34 -8.01 9.89 -20.75
C ASP A 34 -8.47 9.22 -19.45
N ALA A 35 -7.53 8.78 -18.60
CA ALA A 35 -7.84 8.22 -17.29
C ALA A 35 -8.36 9.29 -16.31
N SER A 36 -7.82 10.51 -16.31
CA SER A 36 -8.29 11.62 -15.47
C SER A 36 -9.67 12.15 -15.87
N ASN A 37 -10.08 11.96 -17.13
CA ASN A 37 -11.40 12.39 -17.61
C ASN A 37 -12.51 11.35 -17.36
N GLN A 38 -12.18 10.18 -16.82
CA GLN A 38 -13.15 9.14 -16.48
C GLN A 38 -13.68 9.31 -15.06
N THR A 39 -14.93 8.89 -14.85
CA THR A 39 -15.50 8.70 -13.52
C THR A 39 -15.46 7.21 -13.19
N TYR A 40 -14.93 6.87 -12.03
CA TYR A 40 -14.77 5.49 -11.58
C TYR A 40 -15.86 5.16 -10.56
N GLU A 41 -16.99 4.62 -11.03
CA GLU A 41 -18.05 4.21 -10.10
C GLU A 41 -17.71 2.89 -9.39
N LYS A 42 -16.96 2.02 -10.07
CA LYS A 42 -16.56 0.71 -9.54
C LYS A 42 -15.06 0.63 -9.29
N TYR A 43 -14.71 -0.14 -8.26
CA TYR A 43 -13.32 -0.43 -7.92
C TYR A 43 -12.56 -1.08 -9.09
N GLU A 44 -13.22 -1.98 -9.83
CA GLU A 44 -12.60 -2.67 -10.96
C GLU A 44 -12.24 -1.75 -12.12
N ASP A 45 -12.97 -0.63 -12.28
CA ASP A 45 -12.71 0.33 -13.36
C ASP A 45 -11.38 1.07 -13.11
N VAL A 46 -11.12 1.48 -11.85
CA VAL A 46 -9.84 2.13 -11.49
C VAL A 46 -8.68 1.13 -11.50
N VAL A 47 -8.91 -0.14 -11.15
CA VAL A 47 -7.92 -1.22 -11.32
C VAL A 47 -7.54 -1.37 -12.79
N ALA A 48 -8.53 -1.43 -13.69
CA ALA A 48 -8.29 -1.59 -15.12
C ALA A 48 -7.54 -0.37 -15.73
N ALA A 49 -7.89 0.84 -15.31
CA ALA A 49 -7.18 2.05 -15.71
C ALA A 49 -5.73 2.06 -15.18
N THR A 50 -5.52 1.74 -13.91
CA THR A 50 -4.18 1.61 -13.30
C THR A 50 -3.34 0.60 -14.05
N LYS A 51 -3.91 -0.57 -14.36
CA LYS A 51 -3.25 -1.60 -15.15
C LYS A 51 -2.85 -1.10 -16.53
N THR A 52 -3.74 -0.38 -17.21
CA THR A 52 -3.47 0.17 -18.54
C THR A 52 -2.29 1.15 -18.51
N LEU A 53 -2.26 2.05 -17.51
CA LEU A 53 -1.16 3.00 -17.33
C LEU A 53 0.15 2.28 -16.99
N TYR A 54 0.09 1.29 -16.11
CA TYR A 54 1.24 0.50 -15.69
C TYR A 54 1.83 -0.34 -16.82
N ASP A 55 1.01 -1.10 -17.54
CA ASP A 55 1.42 -1.93 -18.68
C ASP A 55 2.00 -1.08 -19.84
N ALA A 56 1.55 0.17 -19.97
CA ALA A 56 2.09 1.12 -20.95
C ALA A 56 3.45 1.70 -20.53
N GLY A 57 3.90 1.50 -19.29
CA GLY A 57 5.14 2.07 -18.78
C GLY A 57 5.03 3.56 -18.47
N VAL A 58 3.82 4.04 -18.14
CA VAL A 58 3.63 5.40 -17.63
C VAL A 58 4.46 5.58 -16.35
N ASP A 59 5.06 6.76 -16.20
CA ASP A 59 5.88 7.08 -15.04
C ASP A 59 5.12 6.81 -13.72
N ARG A 60 5.78 6.09 -12.81
CA ARG A 60 5.22 5.66 -11.52
C ARG A 60 4.66 6.81 -10.71
N ARG A 61 5.38 7.94 -10.68
CA ARG A 61 4.96 9.12 -9.92
C ARG A 61 3.70 9.73 -10.52
N LYS A 62 3.58 9.75 -11.86
CA LYS A 62 2.35 10.19 -12.52
C LYS A 62 1.18 9.26 -12.22
N ILE A 63 1.37 7.93 -12.23
CA ILE A 63 0.34 6.96 -11.84
C ILE A 63 -0.08 7.19 -10.39
N ALA A 64 0.89 7.32 -9.48
CA ALA A 64 0.64 7.55 -8.05
C ALA A 64 -0.17 8.83 -7.80
N VAL A 65 0.18 9.93 -8.47
CA VAL A 65 -0.54 11.22 -8.34
C VAL A 65 -1.97 11.10 -8.86
N TRP A 66 -2.15 10.54 -10.06
CA TRP A 66 -3.48 10.31 -10.61
C TRP A 66 -4.33 9.41 -9.70
N LEU A 67 -3.74 8.33 -9.19
CA LEU A 67 -4.43 7.38 -8.32
C LEU A 67 -4.85 8.04 -7.00
N GLU A 68 -3.98 8.84 -6.40
CA GLU A 68 -4.29 9.60 -5.20
C GLU A 68 -5.47 10.56 -5.43
N GLU A 69 -5.46 11.33 -6.51
CA GLU A 69 -6.57 12.23 -6.88
C GLU A 69 -7.90 11.47 -7.07
N VAL A 70 -7.86 10.30 -7.72
CA VAL A 70 -9.06 9.46 -7.91
C VAL A 70 -9.60 8.97 -6.57
N VAL A 71 -8.74 8.53 -5.66
CA VAL A 71 -9.15 8.04 -4.34
C VAL A 71 -9.67 9.18 -3.45
N ASP A 72 -9.01 10.34 -3.43
CA ASP A 72 -9.45 11.52 -2.67
C ASP A 72 -10.83 12.03 -3.13
N GLN A 73 -11.11 11.98 -4.44
CA GLN A 73 -12.43 12.34 -4.96
C GLN A 73 -13.52 11.34 -4.55
N GLN A 74 -13.18 10.04 -4.55
CA GLN A 74 -14.13 8.95 -4.27
C GLN A 74 -14.39 8.74 -2.77
N ILE A 75 -13.36 8.90 -1.94
CA ILE A 75 -13.39 8.51 -0.53
C ILE A 75 -13.42 9.75 0.35
N ILE A 76 -14.46 9.82 1.18
CA ILE A 76 -14.55 10.87 2.19
C ILE A 76 -13.70 10.44 3.38
N ASN A 77 -12.67 11.22 3.67
CA ASN A 77 -11.71 10.91 4.70
C ASN A 77 -12.29 11.24 6.08
N THR A 78 -12.62 10.19 6.83
CA THR A 78 -13.26 10.33 8.15
C THR A 78 -12.30 10.68 9.29
N ASN A 79 -11.01 10.80 8.98
CA ASN A 79 -10.02 11.35 9.90
C ASN A 79 -9.87 12.88 9.76
N ASP A 80 -10.46 13.51 8.72
CA ASP A 80 -10.54 14.97 8.61
C ASP A 80 -11.92 15.49 9.05
N PRO A 81 -12.03 16.13 10.23
CA PRO A 81 -13.30 16.65 10.72
C PRO A 81 -13.88 17.77 9.82
N VAL A 82 -13.02 18.50 9.09
CA VAL A 82 -13.46 19.56 8.17
C VAL A 82 -14.17 18.94 6.98
N GLU A 83 -13.67 17.82 6.46
CA GLU A 83 -14.27 17.16 5.30
C GLU A 83 -15.64 16.57 5.63
N ILE A 84 -15.77 15.92 6.80
CA ILE A 84 -17.04 15.38 7.30
C ILE A 84 -18.11 16.47 7.41
N ILE A 85 -17.73 17.64 7.94
CA ILE A 85 -18.63 18.78 8.12
C ILE A 85 -18.94 19.42 6.76
N GLY A 86 -17.93 19.64 5.92
CA GLY A 86 -18.05 20.30 4.62
C GLY A 86 -18.96 19.56 3.65
N ARG A 87 -18.92 18.22 3.65
CA ARG A 87 -19.81 17.39 2.81
C ARG A 87 -21.18 17.14 3.44
N SER A 88 -21.50 17.76 4.59
CA SER A 88 -22.79 17.62 5.31
C SER A 88 -23.14 16.17 5.69
N LEU A 89 -22.12 15.32 5.86
CA LEU A 89 -22.29 13.89 6.16
C LEU A 89 -22.07 13.55 7.64
N VAL A 90 -22.09 14.55 8.52
CA VAL A 90 -21.89 14.38 9.98
C VAL A 90 -22.73 13.23 10.57
N ILE A 91 -23.93 12.97 10.03
CA ILE A 91 -24.82 11.89 10.48
C ILE A 91 -24.48 10.54 9.83
N LEU A 92 -24.04 10.52 8.57
CA LEU A 92 -23.86 9.29 7.79
C LEU A 92 -22.43 8.74 7.83
N ALA A 93 -21.41 9.58 7.99
CA ALA A 93 -20.01 9.15 7.99
C ALA A 93 -19.71 8.17 9.15
N PRO A 94 -20.09 8.43 10.42
CA PRO A 94 -19.86 7.47 11.51
C PRO A 94 -20.60 6.14 11.28
N TYR A 95 -21.79 6.20 10.69
CA TYR A 95 -22.57 5.00 10.37
C TYR A 95 -21.85 4.16 9.30
N ARG A 96 -21.38 4.78 8.21
CA ARG A 96 -20.67 4.06 7.14
C ARG A 96 -19.30 3.55 7.59
N THR A 97 -18.52 4.32 8.36
CA THR A 97 -17.28 3.82 8.97
C THR A 97 -17.55 2.64 9.90
N SER A 98 -18.62 2.71 10.71
CA SER A 98 -19.01 1.58 11.56
C SER A 98 -19.45 0.35 10.76
N GLN A 99 -19.97 0.50 9.53
CA GLN A 99 -20.25 -0.65 8.66
C GLN A 99 -18.98 -1.32 8.15
N VAL A 100 -17.94 -0.54 7.80
CA VAL A 100 -16.63 -1.10 7.43
C VAL A 100 -16.02 -1.84 8.63
N ALA A 101 -16.01 -1.22 9.80
CA ALA A 101 -15.50 -1.82 11.03
C ALA A 101 -16.32 -3.04 11.50
N ALA A 102 -17.65 -2.98 11.40
CA ALA A 102 -18.54 -4.10 11.74
C ALA A 102 -18.40 -5.24 10.73
N GLY A 103 -18.24 -4.93 9.45
CA GLY A 103 -17.95 -5.93 8.42
C GLY A 103 -16.61 -6.61 8.67
N ARG A 104 -15.58 -5.87 9.07
CA ARG A 104 -14.28 -6.44 9.50
C ARG A 104 -14.46 -7.40 10.69
N SER A 105 -15.13 -6.93 11.74
CA SER A 105 -15.34 -7.69 12.99
C SER A 105 -16.19 -8.96 12.76
N ALA A 106 -17.28 -8.85 11.99
CA ALA A 106 -18.15 -9.97 11.68
C ALA A 106 -17.44 -11.02 10.83
N ARG A 107 -16.58 -10.63 9.88
CA ARG A 107 -15.82 -11.57 9.05
C ARG A 107 -14.71 -12.28 9.83
N GLU A 108 -14.07 -11.57 10.78
CA GLU A 108 -13.12 -12.17 11.73
C GLU A 108 -13.81 -13.24 12.60
N GLU A 109 -15.00 -12.94 13.10
CA GLU A 109 -15.80 -13.90 13.88
C GLU A 109 -16.21 -15.13 13.06
N LEU A 110 -16.41 -14.96 11.75
CA LEU A 110 -16.83 -16.02 10.83
C LEU A 110 -15.66 -16.83 10.23
N GLY A 111 -14.41 -16.46 10.48
CA GLY A 111 -13.24 -17.20 9.99
C GLY A 111 -13.16 -17.31 8.45
N LEU A 112 -13.63 -16.30 7.73
CA LEU A 112 -13.59 -16.27 6.27
C LEU A 112 -12.16 -15.99 5.78
N ASP A 113 -11.68 -16.82 4.85
CA ASP A 113 -10.33 -16.78 4.27
C ASP A 113 -10.01 -15.40 3.67
N TYR A 114 -8.84 -14.86 4.03
CA TYR A 114 -8.53 -13.44 3.92
C TYR A 114 -7.64 -13.14 2.71
N GLU A 115 -8.24 -12.61 1.64
CA GLU A 115 -7.60 -11.51 0.92
C GLU A 115 -8.10 -10.21 1.58
N THR A 116 -7.53 -9.89 2.73
CA THR A 116 -7.95 -8.79 3.62
C THR A 116 -8.00 -7.46 2.88
N TYR A 117 -6.96 -7.15 2.09
CA TYR A 117 -6.87 -5.86 1.42
C TYR A 117 -7.97 -5.66 0.37
N GLY A 118 -8.21 -6.66 -0.49
CA GLY A 118 -9.16 -6.54 -1.60
C GLY A 118 -10.61 -6.42 -1.13
N VAL A 119 -10.96 -7.05 -0.01
CA VAL A 119 -12.30 -6.93 0.59
C VAL A 119 -12.49 -5.57 1.25
N ILE A 120 -11.52 -5.13 2.08
CA ILE A 120 -11.60 -3.82 2.75
C ILE A 120 -11.62 -2.69 1.72
N ALA A 121 -10.77 -2.77 0.70
CA ALA A 121 -10.69 -1.81 -0.40
C ALA A 121 -12.05 -1.64 -1.10
N ARG A 122 -12.67 -2.74 -1.55
CA ARG A 122 -13.98 -2.69 -2.23
C ARG A 122 -15.09 -2.20 -1.31
N MET A 123 -15.11 -2.63 -0.04
CA MET A 123 -16.10 -2.16 0.93
C MET A 123 -15.99 -0.65 1.16
N ALA A 124 -14.79 -0.13 1.35
CA ALA A 124 -14.55 1.30 1.55
C ALA A 124 -14.88 2.11 0.28
N TRP A 125 -14.52 1.58 -0.90
CA TRP A 125 -14.87 2.14 -2.20
C TRP A 125 -16.39 2.28 -2.39
N ASP A 126 -17.13 1.20 -2.19
CA ASP A 126 -18.59 1.16 -2.33
C ASP A 126 -19.27 2.08 -1.29
N ALA A 127 -18.70 2.18 -0.08
CA ALA A 127 -19.22 3.05 0.96
C ALA A 127 -18.90 4.54 0.69
N GLY A 128 -17.88 4.83 -0.13
CA GLY A 128 -17.37 6.19 -0.40
C GLY A 128 -16.80 6.87 0.85
N VAL A 129 -16.34 6.10 1.84
CA VAL A 129 -15.78 6.62 3.10
C VAL A 129 -14.68 5.70 3.62
N GLY A 130 -13.72 6.26 4.35
CA GLY A 130 -12.64 5.48 4.97
C GLY A 130 -11.83 6.28 5.99
N GLN A 131 -11.04 5.59 6.80
CA GLN A 131 -9.94 6.15 7.58
C GLN A 131 -8.61 5.83 6.88
N CYS A 132 -7.48 6.07 7.54
CA CYS A 132 -6.15 5.77 7.00
C CYS A 132 -6.00 4.30 6.56
N GLU A 133 -6.50 3.34 7.36
CA GLU A 133 -6.45 1.92 7.04
C GLU A 133 -7.21 1.60 5.74
N GLU A 134 -8.45 2.07 5.60
CA GLU A 134 -9.23 1.85 4.39
C GLU A 134 -8.60 2.51 3.15
N ASN A 135 -8.14 3.75 3.28
CA ASN A 135 -7.48 4.47 2.19
C ASN A 135 -6.21 3.74 1.73
N ALA A 136 -5.38 3.30 2.68
CA ALA A 136 -4.18 2.53 2.36
C ALA A 136 -4.50 1.20 1.69
N ASN A 137 -5.55 0.49 2.14
CA ASN A 137 -6.00 -0.75 1.53
C ASN A 137 -6.56 -0.53 0.11
N ILE A 138 -7.28 0.57 -0.14
CA ILE A 138 -7.76 0.91 -1.49
C ILE A 138 -6.57 1.06 -2.44
N VAL A 139 -5.61 1.91 -2.10
CA VAL A 139 -4.45 2.19 -2.95
C VAL A 139 -3.60 0.94 -3.15
N TYR A 140 -3.26 0.24 -2.06
CA TYR A 140 -2.49 -1.01 -2.12
C TYR A 140 -3.19 -2.05 -2.98
N GLY A 141 -4.49 -2.25 -2.76
CA GLY A 141 -5.28 -3.21 -3.52
C GLY A 141 -5.36 -2.87 -4.99
N ILE A 142 -5.52 -1.58 -5.34
CA ILE A 142 -5.61 -1.16 -6.74
C ILE A 142 -4.30 -1.49 -7.47
N LEU A 143 -3.16 -1.12 -6.88
CA LEU A 143 -1.84 -1.41 -7.44
C LEU A 143 -1.61 -2.93 -7.56
N LYS A 144 -1.93 -3.67 -6.49
CA LYS A 144 -1.76 -5.13 -6.45
C LYS A 144 -2.62 -5.85 -7.50
N ASP A 145 -3.91 -5.51 -7.59
CA ASP A 145 -4.85 -6.09 -8.54
C ASP A 145 -4.55 -5.66 -9.99
N ALA A 146 -3.93 -4.49 -10.18
CA ALA A 146 -3.42 -4.05 -11.48
C ALA A 146 -2.21 -4.86 -11.97
N GLY A 147 -1.60 -5.66 -11.10
CA GLY A 147 -0.43 -6.48 -11.39
C GLY A 147 0.90 -5.76 -11.23
N VAL A 148 0.94 -4.69 -10.42
CA VAL A 148 2.19 -4.03 -10.02
C VAL A 148 3.06 -5.04 -9.29
N ASP A 149 4.23 -5.35 -9.85
CA ASP A 149 5.14 -6.38 -9.36
C ASP A 149 6.35 -5.82 -8.60
N GLU A 150 6.51 -4.49 -8.55
CA GLU A 150 7.55 -3.86 -7.75
C GLU A 150 7.31 -4.02 -6.25
N ASN A 151 8.32 -3.66 -5.46
CA ASN A 151 8.28 -3.67 -4.00
C ASN A 151 7.22 -2.70 -3.45
N LEU A 152 5.99 -3.18 -3.38
CA LEU A 152 4.83 -2.55 -2.76
C LEU A 152 4.66 -3.10 -1.34
N ARG A 153 4.57 -2.22 -0.34
CA ARG A 153 4.47 -2.58 1.08
C ARG A 153 3.44 -1.70 1.79
N MET A 154 2.75 -2.27 2.78
CA MET A 154 1.93 -1.54 3.75
C MET A 154 2.80 -1.25 4.97
N VAL A 155 3.03 0.03 5.25
CA VAL A 155 3.86 0.47 6.37
C VAL A 155 2.97 1.13 7.41
N GLU A 156 3.11 0.71 8.66
CA GLU A 156 2.36 1.24 9.80
C GLU A 156 3.27 2.00 10.77
N VAL A 157 2.75 3.08 11.33
CA VAL A 157 3.37 3.90 12.37
C VAL A 157 2.77 3.54 13.72
N ASN A 158 3.24 2.46 14.33
CA ASN A 158 2.90 2.03 15.70
C ASN A 158 1.38 2.14 16.02
N GLY A 159 0.52 1.55 15.19
CA GLY A 159 -0.94 1.56 15.38
C GLY A 159 -1.65 2.89 15.15
N ALA A 160 -0.95 3.94 14.72
CA ALA A 160 -1.52 5.29 14.60
C ALA A 160 -1.91 5.65 13.17
N HIS A 161 -1.10 5.26 12.20
CA HIS A 161 -1.30 5.56 10.79
C HIS A 161 -0.71 4.45 9.93
N ILE A 162 -1.33 4.15 8.80
CA ILE A 162 -0.87 3.14 7.86
C ILE A 162 -0.99 3.68 6.43
N PHE A 163 0.00 3.39 5.60
CA PHE A 163 0.07 3.86 4.22
C PHE A 163 0.84 2.88 3.34
N PRO A 164 0.57 2.86 2.03
CA PRO A 164 1.34 2.05 1.09
C PRO A 164 2.61 2.79 0.65
N VAL A 165 3.70 2.04 0.53
CA VAL A 165 4.96 2.46 -0.06
C VAL A 165 5.20 1.65 -1.33
N TRP A 166 5.27 2.33 -2.47
CA TRP A 166 5.47 1.73 -3.79
C TRP A 166 6.89 1.99 -4.29
N GLY A 167 7.61 0.92 -4.64
CA GLY A 167 8.93 1.02 -5.25
C GLY A 167 10.06 1.08 -4.23
N LEU A 168 9.85 0.46 -3.07
CA LEU A 168 10.84 0.39 -1.99
C LEU A 168 12.12 -0.31 -2.48
N ALA A 169 13.30 0.25 -2.21
CA ALA A 169 14.57 -0.35 -2.62
C ALA A 169 14.79 -1.72 -1.94
N ASP A 170 15.38 -2.68 -2.67
CA ASP A 170 15.63 -4.03 -2.14
C ASP A 170 16.43 -3.99 -0.84
N GLY A 171 15.84 -4.55 0.21
CA GLY A 171 16.41 -4.64 1.53
C GLY A 171 16.62 -3.32 2.25
N ALA A 172 15.92 -2.26 1.85
CA ALA A 172 15.76 -1.05 2.65
C ALA A 172 15.27 -1.39 4.07
N ASP A 173 15.72 -0.65 5.06
CA ASP A 173 15.15 -0.74 6.40
C ASP A 173 13.83 0.03 6.44
N ILE A 174 12.74 -0.68 6.71
CA ILE A 174 11.41 -0.05 6.84
C ILE A 174 11.46 1.03 7.90
N ASN A 175 12.26 0.90 8.97
CA ASN A 175 12.38 1.90 10.04
C ASN A 175 13.19 3.16 9.67
N ASP A 176 13.80 3.19 8.49
CA ASP A 176 14.69 4.27 8.06
C ASP A 176 14.35 4.71 6.62
N PRO A 177 13.48 5.72 6.44
CA PRO A 177 13.07 6.21 5.12
C PRO A 177 14.24 6.64 4.22
N SER A 178 15.35 7.10 4.79
CA SER A 178 16.55 7.43 4.02
C SER A 178 17.12 6.24 3.23
N THR A 179 16.79 5.00 3.62
CA THR A 179 17.22 3.76 2.95
C THR A 179 16.24 3.27 1.89
N TRP A 180 15.04 3.86 1.80
CA TRP A 180 13.95 3.40 0.91
C TRP A 180 14.23 3.60 -0.57
N GLY A 181 15.20 4.45 -0.89
CA GLY A 181 15.60 4.76 -2.27
C GLY A 181 14.81 5.92 -2.88
N PRO A 182 15.37 6.57 -3.91
CA PRO A 182 14.79 7.76 -4.52
C PRO A 182 13.50 7.49 -5.32
N ASP A 183 13.27 6.24 -5.71
CA ASP A 183 12.10 5.84 -6.50
C ASP A 183 10.92 5.37 -5.62
N ALA A 184 11.10 5.34 -4.29
CA ALA A 184 10.04 4.98 -3.37
C ALA A 184 9.03 6.13 -3.27
N LEU A 185 7.75 5.78 -3.40
CA LEU A 185 6.63 6.72 -3.33
C LEU A 185 5.66 6.27 -2.26
N ILE A 186 5.21 7.22 -1.44
CA ILE A 186 4.16 7.01 -0.46
C ILE A 186 2.89 7.57 -1.07
N VAL A 187 1.94 6.69 -1.37
CA VAL A 187 0.69 7.05 -2.05
C VAL A 187 -0.40 7.11 -0.99
N ASP A 188 -0.51 8.26 -0.33
CA ASP A 188 -1.34 8.43 0.86
C ASP A 188 -2.48 9.42 0.59
N SER A 189 -3.63 8.90 0.15
CA SER A 189 -4.85 9.70 -0.02
C SER A 189 -5.40 10.24 1.30
N TRP A 190 -4.96 9.75 2.46
CA TRP A 190 -5.28 10.39 3.73
C TRP A 190 -4.54 11.72 3.91
N TYR A 191 -3.28 11.78 3.46
CA TYR A 191 -2.48 12.99 3.48
C TYR A 191 -2.94 14.01 2.42
N GLY A 192 -3.49 13.52 1.29
CA GLY A 192 -3.88 14.33 0.15
C GLY A 192 -2.73 14.57 -0.82
N GLY A 193 -1.87 13.56 -1.02
CA GLY A 193 -0.79 13.65 -1.99
C GLY A 193 0.18 12.48 -2.00
N VAL A 194 1.10 12.53 -2.96
CA VAL A 194 2.21 11.56 -3.10
C VAL A 194 3.48 12.14 -2.51
N LEU A 195 4.09 11.38 -1.60
CA LEU A 195 5.24 11.80 -0.83
C LEU A 195 6.48 10.98 -1.17
N GLU A 196 7.64 11.60 -0.96
CA GLU A 196 8.95 10.97 -1.05
C GLU A 196 9.44 10.59 0.37
N PRO A 197 10.42 9.68 0.50
CA PRO A 197 10.88 9.22 1.81
C PRO A 197 11.38 10.36 2.71
N LYS A 198 11.99 11.39 2.13
CA LYS A 198 12.41 12.60 2.89
C LYS A 198 11.21 13.33 3.51
N ASP A 199 10.08 13.37 2.81
CA ASP A 199 8.88 14.08 3.28
C ASP A 199 8.28 13.32 4.47
N VAL A 200 8.41 12.00 4.49
CA VAL A 200 8.00 11.14 5.60
C VAL A 200 8.78 11.46 6.88
N GLU A 201 10.11 11.64 6.76
CA GLU A 201 10.96 12.06 7.90
C GLU A 201 10.60 13.47 8.38
N GLU A 202 10.42 14.41 7.46
CA GLU A 202 10.13 15.82 7.80
C GLU A 202 8.75 16.02 8.44
N ASN A 203 7.80 15.13 8.17
CA ASN A 203 6.43 15.20 8.68
C ASN A 203 6.15 14.25 9.86
N TRP A 204 7.18 13.63 10.43
CA TRP A 204 7.17 12.78 11.63
C TRP A 204 6.09 11.65 11.62
N TRP A 205 5.60 11.27 10.43
CA TRP A 205 4.65 10.20 10.09
C TRP A 205 3.18 10.28 10.60
N PHE A 206 2.14 10.62 9.82
CA PHE A 206 1.65 11.96 9.46
C PHE A 206 0.52 12.46 10.43
N ARG A 207 0.29 13.79 10.49
CA ARG A 207 -0.73 14.59 11.26
C ARG A 207 -1.08 14.21 12.73
N ASN A 208 -0.22 13.49 13.43
CA ASN A 208 0.06 13.58 14.89
C ASN A 208 1.40 12.87 15.16
N GLY A 209 2.33 13.14 14.25
CA GLY A 209 3.59 12.43 14.10
C GLY A 209 4.45 12.50 15.35
N ASP A 210 5.02 11.37 15.70
CA ASP A 210 5.94 11.22 16.82
C ASP A 210 7.20 10.57 16.26
N LYS A 211 8.28 11.35 16.21
CA LYS A 211 9.59 10.94 15.68
C LYS A 211 10.19 9.74 16.42
N ASP A 212 9.70 9.46 17.62
CA ASP A 212 10.17 8.36 18.44
C ASP A 212 9.35 7.08 18.18
N LYS A 213 8.26 7.16 17.40
CA LYS A 213 7.51 5.98 16.95
C LYS A 213 8.27 5.25 15.86
N LYS A 214 8.31 3.93 16.01
CA LYS A 214 8.83 3.02 15.00
C LYS A 214 7.80 2.79 13.92
N ILE A 215 8.29 2.50 12.73
CA ILE A 215 7.47 2.11 11.59
C ILE A 215 7.74 0.63 11.26
N SER A 216 6.70 -0.12 10.99
CA SER A 216 6.77 -1.55 10.71
C SER A 216 6.17 -1.90 9.36
N ASP A 217 6.66 -2.98 8.77
CA ASP A 217 6.03 -3.60 7.63
C ASP A 217 4.87 -4.47 8.13
N GLU A 218 3.65 -4.03 7.84
CA GLU A 218 2.42 -4.75 8.17
C GLU A 218 1.82 -5.45 6.94
N THR A 219 2.54 -5.51 5.81
CA THR A 219 2.00 -6.03 4.54
C THR A 219 1.34 -7.38 4.71
N ARG A 220 1.96 -8.31 5.45
CA ARG A 220 1.39 -9.66 5.65
C ARG A 220 0.16 -9.73 6.54
N GLY A 221 -0.13 -8.66 7.29
CA GLY A 221 -1.40 -8.50 7.99
C GLY A 221 -2.56 -8.16 7.04
N PHE A 222 -2.26 -7.64 5.85
CA PHE A 222 -3.26 -7.24 4.84
C PHE A 222 -3.23 -8.11 3.58
N ASP A 223 -2.08 -8.63 3.19
CA ASP A 223 -1.82 -9.56 2.09
C ASP A 223 -1.02 -10.76 2.63
N GLU A 224 -1.72 -11.81 3.08
CA GLU A 224 -1.07 -13.00 3.65
C GLU A 224 -0.10 -13.68 2.67
N LYS A 225 -0.29 -13.46 1.36
CA LYS A 225 0.52 -14.01 0.27
C LYS A 225 1.73 -13.15 -0.05
N ALA A 226 1.86 -11.97 0.55
CA ALA A 226 3.04 -11.12 0.36
C ALA A 226 4.29 -11.79 0.94
N GLU A 227 5.38 -11.70 0.17
CA GLU A 227 6.68 -12.17 0.62
C GLU A 227 7.17 -11.36 1.83
N PRO A 228 7.71 -12.01 2.88
CA PRO A 228 8.28 -11.30 4.02
C PRO A 228 9.35 -10.29 3.58
N TRP A 229 9.32 -9.08 4.14
CA TRP A 229 10.37 -8.11 3.87
C TRP A 229 11.69 -8.48 4.57
N VAL A 230 12.79 -8.46 3.82
CA VAL A 230 14.14 -8.83 4.31
C VAL A 230 15.06 -7.63 4.19
N THR A 231 15.48 -7.04 5.31
CA THR A 231 16.40 -5.89 5.33
C THR A 231 17.86 -6.33 5.20
N LYS A 232 18.70 -5.53 4.53
CA LYS A 232 20.13 -5.86 4.29
C LYS A 232 20.97 -5.91 5.56
N ASP A 233 20.68 -5.03 6.52
CA ASP A 233 21.54 -4.81 7.69
C ASP A 233 21.11 -5.57 8.95
N LYS A 234 20.00 -6.32 8.89
CA LYS A 234 19.80 -7.40 9.83
C LYS A 234 20.53 -8.62 9.27
N PRO A 235 21.71 -9.02 9.81
CA PRO A 235 22.18 -10.37 9.57
C PRO A 235 21.01 -11.28 9.89
N ALA A 236 20.56 -12.10 8.91
CA ALA A 236 19.45 -13.02 9.06
C ALA A 236 19.53 -13.59 10.47
N ALA A 237 18.65 -13.11 11.36
CA ALA A 237 18.89 -13.26 12.78
C ALA A 237 19.11 -14.75 13.02
N ALA A 238 20.32 -15.12 13.40
CA ALA A 238 20.66 -16.50 13.66
C ALA A 238 19.73 -16.94 14.80
N GLY A 239 18.62 -17.57 14.44
CA GLY A 239 17.60 -18.10 15.35
C GLY A 239 17.31 -17.22 16.56
N SER A 240 16.88 -15.97 16.38
CA SER A 240 16.02 -15.35 17.40
C SER A 240 14.60 -15.80 17.12
N SER A 241 14.34 -17.08 17.42
CA SER A 241 13.02 -17.69 17.37
C SER A 241 12.03 -16.91 18.25
N MET A 242 11.30 -15.96 17.66
CA MET A 242 9.95 -15.61 18.12
C MET A 242 9.01 -16.84 18.09
N GLU A 243 9.48 -17.98 17.57
CA GLU A 243 8.89 -19.31 17.69
C GLU A 243 8.71 -19.79 19.14
N GLU A 244 9.46 -19.28 20.13
CA GLU A 244 9.35 -19.79 21.50
C GLU A 244 8.17 -19.21 22.30
N ASP A 245 7.65 -18.04 21.94
CA ASP A 245 6.64 -17.34 22.76
C ASP A 245 5.22 -17.93 22.68
N CYS A 246 5.01 -18.95 21.83
CA CYS A 246 3.81 -19.78 21.81
C CYS A 246 4.09 -21.20 21.26
N PHE A 247 5.33 -21.72 21.34
CA PHE A 247 5.69 -23.01 20.74
C PHE A 247 4.72 -24.13 21.13
N ILE A 248 4.34 -24.20 22.41
CA ILE A 248 3.41 -25.21 22.94
C ILE A 248 2.01 -25.07 22.29
N ALA A 249 1.50 -23.85 22.14
CA ALA A 249 0.18 -23.65 21.53
C ALA A 249 0.20 -24.00 20.04
N SER A 250 1.22 -23.55 19.30
CA SER A 250 1.37 -23.86 17.88
C SER A 250 1.59 -25.35 17.61
N SER A 251 2.32 -26.06 18.48
CA SER A 251 2.54 -27.51 18.34
C SER A 251 1.32 -28.35 18.74
N VAL A 252 0.44 -27.84 19.61
CA VAL A 252 -0.86 -28.49 19.92
C VAL A 252 -1.91 -28.21 18.83
N PHE A 253 -1.96 -27.00 18.29
CA PHE A 253 -3.00 -26.58 17.33
C PHE A 253 -2.53 -26.63 15.87
N GLY A 254 -1.34 -27.16 15.59
CA GLY A 254 -0.81 -27.45 14.26
C GLY A 254 -0.33 -26.24 13.46
N THR A 255 -0.75 -25.03 13.82
CA THR A 255 -0.31 -23.79 13.17
C THR A 255 -0.34 -22.61 14.14
N PRO A 256 0.63 -21.68 14.07
CA PRO A 256 0.59 -20.43 14.84
C PRO A 256 -0.60 -19.52 14.45
N LEU A 257 -1.27 -19.80 13.33
CA LEU A 257 -2.47 -19.07 12.88
C LEU A 257 -3.78 -19.71 13.37
N ALA A 258 -3.72 -20.81 14.13
CA ALA A 258 -4.94 -21.46 14.60
C ALA A 258 -5.77 -20.48 15.47
N PRO A 259 -7.11 -20.45 15.35
CA PRO A 259 -7.96 -19.54 16.11
C PRO A 259 -7.71 -19.57 17.63
N GLN A 260 -7.35 -20.74 18.16
CA GLN A 260 -7.01 -20.95 19.57
C GLN A 260 -5.68 -20.27 19.94
N VAL A 261 -4.68 -20.32 19.07
CA VAL A 261 -3.38 -19.65 19.29
C VAL A 261 -3.57 -18.12 19.24
N GLN A 262 -4.38 -17.63 18.30
CA GLN A 262 -4.72 -16.21 18.21
C GLN A 262 -5.51 -15.72 19.42
N ALA A 263 -6.45 -16.52 19.93
CA ALA A 263 -7.18 -16.21 21.16
C ALA A 263 -6.24 -16.12 22.39
N LEU A 264 -5.29 -17.04 22.52
CA LEU A 264 -4.30 -17.02 23.60
C LEU A 264 -3.35 -15.81 23.53
N ARG A 265 -2.91 -15.44 22.33
CA ARG A 265 -2.11 -14.22 22.11
C ARG A 265 -2.87 -12.97 22.50
N ARG A 266 -4.12 -12.83 22.05
CA ARG A 266 -4.99 -11.71 22.45
C ARG A 266 -5.16 -11.64 23.97
N TYR A 267 -5.37 -12.77 24.65
CA TYR A 267 -5.48 -12.80 26.10
C TYR A 267 -4.17 -12.37 26.78
N ARG A 268 -3.02 -12.88 26.32
CA ARG A 268 -1.70 -12.49 26.83
C ARG A 268 -1.49 -10.98 26.70
N ASP A 269 -1.73 -10.44 25.51
CA ASP A 269 -1.41 -9.05 25.20
C ASP A 269 -2.37 -8.08 25.90
N GLN A 270 -3.66 -8.43 25.98
CA GLN A 270 -4.67 -7.58 26.62
C GLN A 270 -4.70 -7.66 28.15
N ARG A 271 -4.39 -8.84 28.72
CA ARG A 271 -4.58 -9.10 30.16
C ARG A 271 -3.28 -9.37 30.90
N LEU A 272 -2.40 -10.20 30.35
CA LEU A 272 -1.20 -10.63 31.07
C LEU A 272 -0.09 -9.59 31.02
N ILE A 273 0.16 -8.99 29.86
CA ILE A 273 1.21 -7.96 29.69
C ILE A 273 0.95 -6.76 30.60
N ARG A 274 -0.32 -6.33 30.73
CA ARG A 274 -0.72 -5.21 31.59
C ARG A 274 -0.65 -5.52 33.09
N SER A 275 -0.58 -6.80 33.45
CA SER A 275 -0.54 -7.26 34.83
C SER A 275 0.84 -7.74 35.27
N ALA A 276 1.83 -7.71 34.35
CA ALA A 276 3.18 -8.18 34.61
C ALA A 276 4.00 -7.12 35.38
N PRO A 277 4.51 -7.42 36.59
CA PRO A 277 5.29 -6.46 37.37
C PRO A 277 6.55 -6.00 36.61
N GLY A 278 6.79 -4.70 36.55
CA GLY A 278 8.02 -4.12 36.01
C GLY A 278 8.00 -3.71 34.54
N ARG A 279 6.83 -3.69 33.89
CA ARG A 279 6.65 -3.06 32.57
C ARG A 279 5.62 -1.93 32.69
N TRP A 280 6.10 -0.70 32.60
CA TRP A 280 5.31 0.54 32.54
C TRP A 280 5.71 1.28 31.27
#